data_AF-A0A3B8R794-F1
#
_entry.id   AF-A0A3B8R794-F1
#
_cell.length_a   1.000
_cell.length_b   1.000
_cell.length_c   1.000
_cell.angle_alpha   90.00
_cell.angle_beta   90.00
_cell.angle_gamma   90.00
#
_symmetry.space_group_name_H-M   'P 1'
#
loop_
_entity.id
_entity.type
_entity.pdbx_description
1 polymer ?
#
loop_
_entity_poly.entity_id
_entity_poly.type
_entity_poly.pdbx_seq_one_letter_code
_entity_poly.pdbx_strand_id
1 'polypeptide(L)'
;MLALITGRGGLPAAVVNSVSLRPLICVLDGHIPKSLTPDISFRIENLGTLITTLRNAEITELCFCGAVDRPKIDLSEVDEATSPFLSILAGAVARGEDSSLRAIIGIFEKSGFKVRGAHELAPDLLPPLGVLTITPLPQQAHSDVKLALTAITTNTKLDLGQSCIIRDGSVLAVEDTRGTDAMLEDVKISVEPTSAEPPDPFFDMMDIAGGYLENAADWLSGQVEEKNIIGGMLFKTPKVNQDFRIDLPTIGPDTVEKAIEARLSGIVISHGDVLVLDKNSVIEKLNDAGMYLWVR
;
A
#
# COMPACT_ATOMS: atom_id res chain seq x y z
N MET A 1 -17.08 -5.23 -22.30
CA MET A 1 -16.07 -4.16 -22.07
C MET A 1 -15.72 -4.10 -20.59
N LEU A 2 -14.57 -3.52 -20.22
CA LEU A 2 -14.08 -3.42 -18.84
C LEU A 2 -14.36 -2.02 -18.28
N ALA A 3 -14.80 -1.95 -17.02
CA ALA A 3 -14.73 -0.74 -16.22
C ALA A 3 -13.90 -0.97 -14.95
N LEU A 4 -13.18 0.07 -14.52
CA LEU A 4 -12.52 0.09 -13.22
C LEU A 4 -13.37 0.87 -12.24
N ILE A 5 -13.66 0.28 -11.07
CA ILE A 5 -14.21 0.97 -9.92
C ILE A 5 -13.02 1.35 -9.03
N THR A 6 -12.71 2.64 -8.97
CA THR A 6 -11.41 3.13 -8.50
C THR A 6 -11.50 3.92 -7.20
N GLY A 7 -10.49 3.71 -6.36
CA GLY A 7 -10.15 4.56 -5.22
C GLY A 7 -8.83 5.31 -5.43
N ARG A 8 -8.21 5.73 -4.33
CA ARG A 8 -6.94 6.48 -4.32
C ARG A 8 -5.75 5.59 -4.63
N GLY A 9 -4.60 6.24 -4.89
CA GLY A 9 -3.31 5.57 -5.03
C GLY A 9 -2.93 5.29 -6.49
N GLY A 10 -1.80 4.59 -6.68
CA GLY A 10 -1.22 4.32 -8.00
C GLY A 10 -1.72 3.05 -8.70
N LEU A 11 -2.38 2.14 -7.98
CA LEU A 11 -2.84 0.87 -8.54
C LEU A 11 -3.81 1.02 -9.73
N PRO A 12 -4.81 1.94 -9.70
CA PRO A 12 -5.70 2.13 -10.84
C PRO A 12 -4.96 2.46 -12.14
N ALA A 13 -3.99 3.39 -12.09
CA ALA A 13 -3.19 3.75 -13.26
C ALA A 13 -2.32 2.57 -13.73
N ALA A 14 -1.74 1.79 -12.81
CA ALA A 14 -0.97 0.60 -13.15
C ALA A 14 -1.83 -0.44 -13.89
N VAL A 15 -3.05 -0.69 -13.44
CA VAL A 15 -4.00 -1.60 -14.12
C VAL A 15 -4.37 -1.09 -15.50
N VAL A 16 -4.65 0.21 -15.65
CA VAL A 16 -4.94 0.83 -16.96
C VAL A 16 -3.78 0.63 -17.93
N ASN A 17 -2.53 0.76 -17.47
CA ASN A 17 -1.34 0.59 -18.30
C ASN A 17 -1.07 -0.87 -18.71
N SER A 18 -1.63 -1.84 -17.99
CA SER A 18 -1.46 -3.28 -18.29
C SER A 18 -2.50 -3.85 -19.25
N VAL A 19 -3.60 -3.13 -19.52
CA VAL A 19 -4.68 -3.59 -20.40
C VAL A 19 -4.59 -2.97 -21.79
N SER A 20 -4.92 -3.74 -22.83
CA SER A 20 -4.79 -3.27 -24.23
C SER A 20 -5.77 -2.16 -24.63
N LEU A 21 -6.92 -2.08 -23.97
CA LEU A 21 -7.97 -1.09 -24.25
C LEU A 21 -8.26 -0.31 -22.97
N ARG A 22 -8.31 1.03 -23.06
CA ARG A 22 -8.62 1.89 -21.91
C ARG A 22 -10.01 1.53 -21.36
N PRO A 23 -10.11 1.08 -20.10
CA PRO A 23 -11.39 0.80 -19.48
C PRO A 23 -12.13 2.08 -19.14
N LEU A 24 -13.44 1.97 -18.90
CA LEU A 24 -14.22 3.07 -18.33
C LEU A 24 -13.82 3.26 -16.86
N ILE A 25 -13.43 4.46 -16.47
CA ILE A 25 -12.92 4.78 -15.13
C ILE A 25 -14.03 5.39 -14.30
N CYS A 26 -14.56 4.62 -13.34
CA CYS A 26 -15.52 5.07 -12.36
C CYS A 26 -14.79 5.34 -11.04
N VAL A 27 -14.90 6.54 -10.50
CA VAL A 27 -14.26 6.92 -9.23
C VAL A 27 -15.30 7.12 -8.15
N LEU A 28 -15.03 6.59 -6.96
CA LEU A 28 -15.80 6.95 -5.78
C LEU A 28 -15.47 8.39 -5.38
N ASP A 29 -16.48 9.23 -5.19
CA ASP A 29 -16.32 10.63 -4.82
C ASP A 29 -15.37 10.79 -3.61
N GLY A 30 -14.45 11.75 -3.70
CA GLY A 30 -13.40 11.98 -2.70
C GLY A 30 -12.21 11.01 -2.74
N HIS A 31 -12.21 10.02 -3.64
CA HIS A 31 -11.17 8.99 -3.71
C HIS A 31 -10.42 8.99 -5.06
N ILE A 32 -9.91 10.16 -5.46
CA ILE A 32 -9.32 10.34 -6.79
C ILE A 32 -8.01 9.54 -6.94
N PRO A 33 -7.86 8.72 -8.01
CA PRO A 33 -6.62 7.98 -8.28
C PRO A 33 -5.46 8.91 -8.67
N LYS A 34 -4.22 8.50 -8.36
CA LYS A 34 -3.02 9.22 -8.80
C LYS A 34 -2.87 9.06 -10.33
N SER A 35 -2.59 10.16 -11.03
CA SER A 35 -2.24 10.17 -12.47
C SER A 35 -3.27 9.55 -13.40
N LEU A 36 -4.56 9.57 -13.05
CA LEU A 36 -5.65 9.03 -13.87
C LEU A 36 -6.87 9.96 -13.85
N THR A 37 -7.45 10.23 -15.02
CA THR A 37 -8.66 11.04 -15.15
C THR A 37 -9.91 10.14 -15.13
N PRO A 38 -10.85 10.36 -14.19
CA PRO A 38 -12.12 9.62 -14.15
C PRO A 38 -13.04 9.97 -15.32
N ASP A 39 -13.80 8.98 -15.80
CA ASP A 39 -14.89 9.17 -16.77
C ASP A 39 -16.23 9.39 -16.07
N ILE A 40 -16.45 8.70 -14.94
CA ILE A 40 -17.65 8.78 -14.12
C ILE A 40 -17.25 8.98 -12.66
N SER A 41 -17.86 9.94 -12.00
CA SER A 41 -17.82 10.10 -10.54
C SER A 41 -19.12 9.59 -9.95
N PHE A 42 -19.07 8.86 -8.83
CA PHE A 42 -20.26 8.35 -8.17
C PHE A 42 -20.11 8.33 -6.64
N ARG A 43 -21.25 8.29 -5.95
CA ARG A 43 -21.34 8.05 -4.51
C ARG A 43 -21.99 6.70 -4.24
N ILE A 44 -21.77 6.12 -3.05
CA ILE A 44 -22.38 4.83 -2.66
C ILE A 44 -23.91 4.92 -2.65
N GLU A 45 -24.45 6.08 -2.30
CA GLU A 45 -25.87 6.42 -2.31
C GLU A 45 -26.50 6.30 -3.71
N ASN A 46 -25.66 6.35 -4.76
CA ASN A 46 -26.06 6.33 -6.16
C ASN A 46 -25.59 5.03 -6.86
N LEU A 47 -25.28 3.97 -6.11
CA LEU A 47 -24.72 2.72 -6.63
C LEU A 47 -25.62 2.05 -7.68
N GLY A 48 -26.94 2.09 -7.51
CA GLY A 48 -27.91 1.55 -8.47
C GLY A 48 -27.93 2.34 -9.78
N THR A 49 -27.80 3.67 -9.72
CA THR A 49 -27.62 4.49 -10.93
C THR A 49 -26.31 4.16 -11.64
N LEU A 50 -25.21 3.96 -10.90
CA LEU A 50 -23.95 3.51 -11.49
C LEU A 50 -24.11 2.16 -12.21
N ILE A 51 -24.74 1.16 -11.57
CA ILE A 51 -25.01 -0.15 -12.18
C ILE A 51 -25.80 0.00 -13.49
N THR A 52 -26.86 0.81 -13.47
CA THR A 52 -27.68 1.07 -14.66
C THR A 52 -26.87 1.73 -15.77
N THR A 53 -26.03 2.71 -15.41
CA THR A 53 -25.14 3.41 -16.35
C THR A 53 -24.15 2.46 -17.00
N LEU A 54 -23.51 1.59 -16.21
CA LEU A 54 -22.56 0.59 -16.69
C LEU A 54 -23.22 -0.43 -17.63
N ARG A 55 -24.45 -0.86 -17.33
CA ARG A 55 -25.22 -1.76 -18.21
C ARG A 55 -25.55 -1.10 -19.54
N ASN A 56 -25.98 0.16 -19.52
CA ASN A 56 -26.28 0.91 -20.74
C ASN A 56 -25.04 1.18 -21.59
N ALA A 57 -23.86 1.26 -20.95
CA ALA A 57 -22.57 1.34 -21.61
C ALA A 57 -22.02 -0.05 -22.03
N GLU A 58 -22.82 -1.12 -21.95
CA GLU A 58 -22.45 -2.50 -22.33
C GLU A 58 -21.16 -3.00 -21.64
N ILE A 59 -20.91 -2.53 -20.42
CA ILE A 59 -19.85 -3.06 -19.56
C ILE A 59 -20.25 -4.47 -19.10
N THR A 60 -19.27 -5.38 -19.14
CA THR A 60 -19.47 -6.81 -18.82
C THR A 60 -18.51 -7.29 -17.75
N GLU A 61 -17.32 -6.69 -17.67
CA GLU A 61 -16.31 -7.00 -16.66
C GLU A 61 -16.02 -5.76 -15.81
N LEU A 62 -15.75 -5.97 -14.52
CA LEU A 62 -15.37 -4.93 -13.56
C LEU A 62 -14.08 -5.31 -12.85
N CYS A 63 -13.28 -4.34 -12.46
CA CYS A 63 -12.19 -4.53 -11.50
C CYS A 63 -12.21 -3.41 -10.47
N PHE A 64 -12.14 -3.78 -9.19
CA PHE A 64 -12.01 -2.82 -8.11
C PHE A 64 -10.53 -2.65 -7.79
N CYS A 65 -10.06 -1.40 -7.73
CA CYS A 65 -8.67 -1.13 -7.42
C CYS A 65 -8.46 0.26 -6.80
N GLY A 66 -7.44 0.37 -5.96
CA GLY A 66 -7.15 1.58 -5.21
C GLY A 66 -7.77 1.58 -3.81
N ALA A 67 -7.23 2.46 -2.96
CA ALA A 67 -7.62 2.56 -1.56
C ALA A 67 -8.93 3.35 -1.42
N VAL A 68 -9.86 2.80 -0.65
CA VAL A 68 -11.13 3.42 -0.31
C VAL A 68 -11.29 3.41 1.20
N ASP A 69 -11.51 4.59 1.80
CA ASP A 69 -11.91 4.61 3.21
C ASP A 69 -13.36 4.17 3.31
N ARG A 70 -13.75 3.66 4.47
CA ARG A 70 -15.15 3.36 4.75
C ARG A 70 -16.02 4.60 4.51
N PRO A 71 -16.88 4.61 3.47
CA PRO A 71 -17.71 5.76 3.19
C PRO A 71 -18.81 5.84 4.24
N LYS A 72 -19.09 7.06 4.72
CA LYS A 72 -20.27 7.32 5.55
C LYS A 72 -21.46 7.43 4.60
N ILE A 73 -22.39 6.49 4.71
CA ILE A 73 -23.57 6.45 3.84
C ILE A 73 -24.66 7.33 4.45
N ASP A 74 -25.13 8.33 3.71
CA ASP A 74 -26.32 9.09 4.06
C ASP A 74 -27.55 8.41 3.43
N LEU A 75 -28.36 7.75 4.26
CA LEU A 75 -29.55 7.04 3.80
C LEU A 75 -30.62 7.96 3.19
N SER A 76 -30.60 9.26 3.49
CA SER A 76 -31.55 10.23 2.91
C SER A 76 -31.22 10.64 1.48
N GLU A 77 -29.98 10.42 1.07
CA GLU A 77 -29.44 10.76 -0.25
C GLU A 77 -29.46 9.58 -1.24
N VAL A 78 -29.95 8.42 -0.78
CA VAL A 78 -29.98 7.18 -1.56
C VAL A 78 -31.01 7.28 -2.68
N ASP A 79 -30.59 6.98 -3.90
CA ASP A 79 -31.48 6.99 -5.05
C ASP A 79 -32.43 5.77 -5.11
N GLU A 80 -33.48 5.89 -5.91
CA GLU A 80 -34.48 4.84 -6.09
C GLU A 80 -33.84 3.53 -6.61
N ALA A 81 -32.87 3.65 -7.50
CA ALA A 81 -32.17 2.50 -8.08
C ALA A 81 -31.31 1.73 -7.06
N THR A 82 -30.85 2.40 -6.00
CA THR A 82 -30.00 1.85 -4.93
C THR A 82 -30.83 1.27 -3.78
N SER A 83 -32.08 1.71 -3.64
CA SER A 83 -33.02 1.27 -2.60
C SER A 83 -33.10 -0.26 -2.42
N PRO A 84 -33.12 -1.10 -3.49
CA PRO A 84 -33.14 -2.56 -3.35
C PRO A 84 -31.91 -3.16 -2.65
N PHE A 85 -30.78 -2.44 -2.64
CA PHE A 85 -29.51 -2.91 -2.07
C PHE A 85 -29.30 -2.47 -0.62
N LEU A 86 -30.16 -1.59 -0.08
CA LEU A 86 -29.99 -0.99 1.24
C LEU A 86 -29.88 -2.01 2.38
N SER A 87 -30.72 -3.04 2.36
CA SER A 87 -30.70 -4.09 3.39
C SER A 87 -29.38 -4.88 3.38
N ILE A 88 -28.82 -5.11 2.19
CA ILE A 88 -27.54 -5.79 2.00
C ILE A 88 -26.41 -4.90 2.51
N LEU A 89 -26.38 -3.63 2.10
CA LEU A 89 -25.36 -2.67 2.51
C LEU A 89 -25.37 -2.44 4.02
N ALA A 90 -26.53 -2.18 4.61
CA ALA A 90 -26.68 -1.97 6.06
C ALA A 90 -26.23 -3.19 6.88
N GLY A 91 -26.64 -4.40 6.45
CA GLY A 91 -26.22 -5.64 7.12
C GLY A 91 -24.73 -5.89 7.01
N ALA A 92 -24.10 -5.51 5.89
CA ALA A 92 -22.68 -5.71 5.67
C ALA A 92 -21.81 -4.75 6.51
N VAL A 93 -22.21 -3.49 6.58
CA VAL A 93 -21.64 -2.44 7.44
C VAL A 93 -21.63 -2.88 8.92
N ALA A 94 -22.68 -3.56 9.39
CA ALA A 94 -22.75 -4.07 10.75
C ALA A 94 -21.77 -5.24 11.05
N ARG A 95 -21.26 -5.93 10.02
CA ARG A 95 -20.40 -7.12 10.14
C ARG A 95 -18.91 -6.88 9.85
N GLY A 96 -18.48 -5.62 9.76
CA GLY A 96 -17.08 -5.25 9.55
C GLY A 96 -16.70 -4.92 8.09
N GLU A 97 -15.42 -4.68 7.87
CA GLU A 97 -14.86 -4.16 6.61
C GLU A 97 -14.95 -5.18 5.48
N ASP A 98 -14.37 -6.37 5.67
CA ASP A 98 -14.40 -7.48 4.72
C ASP A 98 -15.84 -7.82 4.28
N SER A 99 -16.79 -7.74 5.22
CA SER A 99 -18.21 -7.99 4.94
C SER A 99 -18.82 -6.94 4.03
N SER A 100 -18.48 -5.67 4.24
CA SER A 100 -18.97 -4.52 3.46
C SER A 100 -18.51 -4.60 2.00
N LEU A 101 -17.22 -4.86 1.82
CA LEU A 101 -16.60 -5.01 0.52
C LEU A 101 -17.16 -6.20 -0.27
N ARG A 102 -17.28 -7.38 0.36
CA ARG A 102 -17.91 -8.56 -0.29
C ARG A 102 -19.36 -8.32 -0.67
N ALA A 103 -20.11 -7.55 0.13
CA ALA A 103 -21.49 -7.23 -0.18
C ALA A 103 -21.61 -6.36 -1.44
N ILE A 104 -20.72 -5.38 -1.60
CA ILE A 104 -20.65 -4.55 -2.81
C ILE A 104 -20.35 -5.41 -4.04
N ILE A 105 -19.36 -6.31 -3.99
CA ILE A 105 -19.09 -7.25 -5.09
C ILE A 105 -20.35 -8.03 -5.43
N GLY A 106 -20.99 -8.64 -4.43
CA GLY A 106 -22.16 -9.47 -4.62
C GLY A 106 -23.32 -8.72 -5.28
N ILE A 107 -23.44 -7.41 -5.05
CA ILE A 107 -24.43 -6.55 -5.73
C ILE A 107 -24.11 -6.44 -7.23
N PHE A 108 -22.85 -6.16 -7.59
CA PHE A 108 -22.45 -6.08 -9.00
C PHE A 108 -22.55 -7.44 -9.71
N GLU A 109 -22.13 -8.54 -9.07
CA GLU A 109 -22.25 -9.89 -9.65
C GLU A 109 -23.70 -10.29 -9.89
N LYS A 110 -24.59 -10.05 -8.91
CA LYS A 110 -26.03 -10.27 -9.07
C LYS A 110 -26.65 -9.39 -10.16
N SER A 111 -26.02 -8.25 -10.45
CA SER A 111 -26.43 -7.34 -11.52
C SER A 111 -25.87 -7.73 -12.90
N GLY A 112 -25.12 -8.84 -12.99
CA GLY A 112 -24.66 -9.44 -14.24
C GLY A 112 -23.21 -9.12 -14.63
N PHE A 113 -22.44 -8.46 -13.77
CA PHE A 113 -21.04 -8.15 -14.04
C PHE A 113 -20.11 -9.27 -13.59
N LYS A 114 -19.09 -9.57 -14.39
CA LYS A 114 -17.98 -10.43 -13.98
C LYS A 114 -16.91 -9.59 -13.29
N VAL A 115 -16.62 -9.85 -12.02
CA VAL A 115 -15.58 -9.13 -11.28
C VAL A 115 -14.23 -9.84 -11.43
N ARG A 116 -13.20 -9.09 -11.86
CA ARG A 116 -11.81 -9.51 -12.05
C ARG A 116 -10.93 -8.84 -11.00
N GLY A 117 -9.96 -9.58 -10.46
CA GLY A 117 -8.90 -9.01 -9.63
C GLY A 117 -7.88 -8.22 -10.42
N ALA A 118 -7.25 -7.23 -9.77
CA ALA A 118 -6.21 -6.42 -10.39
C ALA A 118 -5.03 -7.27 -10.89
N HIS A 119 -4.64 -8.31 -10.14
CA HIS A 119 -3.60 -9.26 -10.54
C HIS A 119 -3.92 -10.02 -11.84
N GLU A 120 -5.19 -10.25 -12.15
CA GLU A 120 -5.59 -10.92 -13.39
C GLU A 120 -5.49 -10.00 -14.62
N LEU A 121 -5.60 -8.69 -14.41
CA LEU A 121 -5.48 -7.67 -15.44
C LEU A 121 -4.05 -7.15 -15.60
N ALA A 122 -3.27 -7.21 -14.51
CA ALA A 122 -1.91 -6.71 -14.43
C ALA A 122 -0.98 -7.75 -13.77
N PRO A 123 -0.76 -8.91 -14.40
CA PRO A 123 0.05 -10.00 -13.82
C PRO A 123 1.51 -9.60 -13.59
N ASP A 124 2.04 -8.64 -14.35
CA ASP A 124 3.43 -8.17 -14.21
C ASP A 124 3.71 -7.40 -12.91
N LEU A 125 2.63 -6.99 -12.21
CA LEU A 125 2.71 -6.42 -10.86
C LEU A 125 2.97 -7.48 -9.79
N LEU A 126 2.80 -8.77 -10.10
CA LEU A 126 3.20 -9.86 -9.22
C LEU A 126 4.70 -10.14 -9.41
N PRO A 127 5.51 -9.96 -8.37
CA PRO A 127 6.94 -10.17 -8.48
C PRO A 127 7.29 -11.68 -8.46
N PRO A 128 8.40 -12.09 -9.11
CA PRO A 128 8.87 -13.47 -9.04
C PRO A 128 9.32 -13.84 -7.61
N LEU A 129 9.27 -15.13 -7.29
CA LEU A 129 9.78 -15.66 -6.02
C LEU A 129 11.29 -15.41 -5.89
N GLY A 130 11.74 -15.03 -4.69
CA GLY A 130 13.16 -14.87 -4.37
C GLY A 130 13.50 -13.51 -3.75
N VAL A 131 14.80 -13.25 -3.61
CA VAL A 131 15.33 -11.96 -3.15
C VAL A 131 15.58 -11.09 -4.38
N LEU A 132 14.92 -9.93 -4.46
CA LEU A 132 14.92 -9.10 -5.66
C LEU A 132 15.93 -7.94 -5.62
N THR A 133 16.61 -7.80 -4.49
CA THR A 133 17.61 -6.77 -4.18
C THR A 133 19.00 -7.38 -4.05
N ILE A 134 20.04 -6.55 -4.10
CA ILE A 134 21.43 -6.97 -3.90
C ILE A 134 21.75 -7.23 -2.42
N THR A 135 20.98 -6.62 -1.51
CA THR A 135 21.13 -6.79 -0.07
C THR A 135 20.78 -8.23 0.34
N PRO A 136 21.69 -8.95 1.03
CA PRO A 136 21.43 -10.32 1.47
C PRO A 136 20.42 -10.38 2.62
N LEU A 137 19.76 -11.52 2.77
CA LEU A 137 18.85 -11.75 3.91
C LEU A 137 19.64 -11.90 5.22
N PRO A 138 19.13 -11.33 6.34
CA PRO A 138 19.69 -11.60 7.65
C PRO A 138 19.43 -13.05 8.06
N GLN A 139 20.27 -13.59 8.94
CA GLN A 139 20.18 -14.98 9.41
C GLN A 139 18.82 -15.29 10.04
N GLN A 140 18.20 -14.31 10.71
CA GLN A 140 16.92 -14.42 11.40
C GLN A 140 15.69 -14.27 10.47
N ALA A 141 15.86 -13.94 9.18
CA ALA A 141 14.73 -13.61 8.29
C ALA A 141 13.64 -14.69 8.29
N HIS A 142 14.03 -15.97 8.24
CA HIS A 142 13.08 -17.07 8.20
C HIS A 142 12.29 -17.23 9.51
N SER A 143 12.94 -17.04 10.67
CA SER A 143 12.26 -17.09 11.98
C SER A 143 11.34 -15.89 12.17
N ASP A 144 11.77 -14.71 11.72
CA ASP A 144 10.99 -13.48 11.81
C ASP A 144 9.73 -13.59 10.96
N VAL A 145 9.82 -14.20 9.77
CA VAL A 145 8.63 -14.42 8.93
C VAL A 145 7.66 -15.42 9.58
N LYS A 146 8.17 -16.46 10.24
CA LYS A 146 7.31 -17.41 10.96
C LYS A 146 6.57 -16.70 12.11
N LEU A 147 7.24 -15.80 12.82
CA LEU A 147 6.62 -14.96 13.85
C LEU A 147 5.57 -14.02 13.25
N ALA A 148 5.89 -13.36 12.14
CA ALA A 148 5.01 -12.45 11.41
C ALA A 148 3.72 -13.15 10.95
N LEU A 149 3.84 -14.33 10.34
CA LEU A 149 2.69 -15.15 9.95
C LEU A 149 1.84 -15.55 11.15
N THR A 150 2.47 -15.94 12.25
CA THR A 150 1.75 -16.27 13.50
C THR A 150 1.00 -15.06 14.02
N ALA A 151 1.61 -13.88 14.00
CA ALA A 151 0.99 -12.63 14.45
C ALA A 151 -0.23 -12.25 13.59
N ILE A 152 -0.15 -12.36 12.26
CA ILE A 152 -1.26 -12.03 11.36
C ILE A 152 -2.39 -13.05 11.48
N THR A 153 -2.07 -14.35 11.57
CA THR A 153 -3.08 -15.42 11.63
C THR A 153 -3.78 -15.56 12.99
N THR A 154 -3.08 -15.31 14.10
CA THR A 154 -3.65 -15.46 15.46
C THR A 154 -4.57 -14.31 15.84
N ASN A 155 -4.37 -13.14 15.24
CA ASN A 155 -5.11 -11.90 15.53
C ASN A 155 -6.47 -11.79 14.82
N THR A 156 -7.01 -12.89 14.32
CA THR A 156 -8.26 -12.98 13.54
C THR A 156 -9.52 -12.49 14.27
N LYS A 157 -9.50 -12.36 15.61
CA LYS A 157 -10.65 -11.87 16.40
C LYS A 157 -10.81 -10.34 16.41
N LEU A 158 -9.78 -9.60 16.03
CA LEU A 158 -9.77 -8.13 16.11
C LEU A 158 -9.86 -7.44 14.73
N ASP A 159 -10.04 -8.20 13.65
CA ASP A 159 -10.00 -7.71 12.25
C ASP A 159 -8.73 -6.88 11.97
N LEU A 160 -7.60 -7.28 12.58
CA LEU A 160 -6.31 -6.66 12.35
C LEU A 160 -5.85 -6.91 10.90
N GLY A 161 -5.07 -5.98 10.37
CA GLY A 161 -4.72 -5.86 8.96
C GLY A 161 -3.80 -6.93 8.41
N GLN A 162 -3.23 -6.65 7.24
CA GLN A 162 -2.50 -7.60 6.39
C GLN A 162 -0.98 -7.44 6.49
N SER A 163 -0.51 -6.58 7.39
CA SER A 163 0.90 -6.25 7.56
C SER A 163 1.31 -6.26 9.03
N CYS A 164 2.57 -6.54 9.30
CA CYS A 164 3.17 -6.38 10.62
C CYS A 164 4.65 -6.03 10.50
N ILE A 165 5.22 -5.52 11.60
CA ILE A 165 6.63 -5.17 11.70
C ILE A 165 7.27 -6.07 12.75
N ILE A 166 8.34 -6.75 12.36
CA ILE A 166 9.17 -7.56 13.27
C ILE A 166 10.48 -6.83 13.49
N ARG A 167 10.91 -6.75 14.75
CA ARG A 167 12.22 -6.21 15.14
C ARG A 167 12.75 -6.98 16.33
N ASP A 168 14.03 -7.33 16.31
CA ASP A 168 14.71 -8.07 17.38
C ASP A 168 13.95 -9.33 17.85
N GLY A 169 13.43 -10.10 16.88
CA GLY A 169 12.68 -11.34 17.15
C GLY A 169 11.31 -11.13 17.83
N SER A 170 10.77 -9.92 17.81
CA SER A 170 9.49 -9.57 18.43
C SER A 170 8.58 -8.82 17.46
N VAL A 171 7.25 -8.96 17.64
CA VAL A 171 6.26 -8.19 16.88
C VAL A 171 6.21 -6.77 17.45
N LEU A 172 6.70 -5.80 16.68
CA LEU A 172 6.70 -4.39 17.07
C LEU A 172 5.33 -3.75 16.83
N ALA A 173 4.73 -4.03 15.68
CA ALA A 173 3.42 -3.50 15.30
C ALA A 173 2.67 -4.47 14.39
N VAL A 174 1.34 -4.40 14.43
CA VAL A 174 0.43 -5.09 13.50
C VAL A 174 -0.52 -4.04 12.95
N GLU A 175 -0.78 -4.09 11.64
CA GLU A 175 -1.65 -3.16 10.95
C GLU A 175 -3.05 -3.18 11.56
N ASP A 176 -3.66 -2.00 11.71
CA ASP A 176 -5.05 -1.84 12.11
C ASP A 176 -5.84 -1.16 10.97
N THR A 177 -7.07 -0.70 11.27
CA THR A 177 -7.96 -0.06 10.28
C THR A 177 -7.43 1.28 9.74
N ARG A 178 -6.37 1.87 10.34
CA ARG A 178 -5.69 3.06 9.80
C ARG A 178 -4.74 2.71 8.65
N GLY A 179 -4.40 1.43 8.49
CA GLY A 179 -3.61 0.90 7.39
C GLY A 179 -2.09 0.94 7.60
N THR A 180 -1.38 0.35 6.64
CA THR A 180 0.08 0.13 6.67
C THR A 180 0.86 1.42 6.87
N ASP A 181 0.40 2.50 6.24
CA ASP A 181 1.05 3.82 6.30
C ASP A 181 1.08 4.40 7.71
N ALA A 182 -0.04 4.32 8.42
CA ALA A 182 -0.13 4.77 9.81
C ALA A 182 0.72 3.88 10.73
N MET A 183 0.73 2.56 10.50
CA MET A 183 1.58 1.63 11.25
C MET A 183 3.07 1.95 11.10
N LEU A 184 3.53 2.30 9.89
CA LEU A 184 4.92 2.67 9.63
C LEU A 184 5.27 4.02 10.27
N GLU A 185 4.35 4.99 10.25
CA GLU A 185 4.53 6.29 10.92
C GLU A 185 4.62 6.13 12.44
N ASP A 186 3.79 5.26 13.05
CA ASP A 186 3.78 5.01 14.49
C ASP A 186 5.12 4.45 15.01
N VAL A 187 5.88 3.74 14.16
CA VAL A 187 7.19 3.16 14.52
C VAL A 187 8.38 3.97 14.02
N LYS A 188 8.12 5.14 13.44
CA LYS A 188 9.15 6.03 12.93
C LYS A 188 10.07 6.46 14.06
N ILE A 189 11.37 6.31 13.83
CA ILE A 189 12.37 6.66 14.84
C ILE A 189 12.82 8.08 14.56
N SER A 190 12.44 9.00 15.44
CA SER A 190 12.88 10.40 15.37
C SER A 190 14.38 10.46 15.61
N VAL A 191 15.09 11.17 14.74
CA VAL A 191 16.49 11.54 14.97
C VAL A 191 16.45 12.85 15.76
N GLU A 192 16.80 12.83 17.05
CA GLU A 192 17.21 14.07 17.67
C GLU A 192 18.49 14.53 16.96
N PRO A 193 18.57 15.78 16.45
CA PRO A 193 19.84 16.30 16.01
C PRO A 193 20.80 16.20 17.20
N THR A 194 21.89 15.47 17.03
CA THR A 194 22.97 15.45 18.03
C THR A 194 23.30 16.89 18.39
N SER A 195 23.11 17.25 19.65
CA SER A 195 23.40 18.58 20.17
C SER A 195 24.87 18.90 19.91
N ALA A 196 25.16 19.65 18.85
CA ALA A 196 26.46 20.26 18.69
C ALA A 196 26.64 21.25 19.85
N GLU A 197 27.68 21.03 20.67
CA GLU A 197 28.12 22.05 21.62
C GLU A 197 28.40 23.35 20.85
N PRO A 198 28.04 24.54 21.38
CA PRO A 198 28.31 25.79 20.68
C PRO A 198 29.83 25.94 20.47
N PRO A 199 30.29 26.30 19.26
CA PRO A 199 31.71 26.35 18.97
C PRO A 199 32.42 27.43 19.79
N ASP A 200 33.65 27.12 20.24
CA ASP A 200 34.54 28.05 20.93
C ASP A 200 34.99 29.15 19.96
N PRO A 201 34.61 30.43 20.19
CA PRO A 201 34.89 31.52 19.25
C PRO A 201 36.39 31.79 19.05
N PHE A 202 37.27 31.25 19.90
CA PHE A 202 38.71 31.38 19.75
C PHE A 202 39.34 30.31 18.83
N PHE A 203 38.71 29.16 18.64
CA PHE A 203 39.23 28.06 17.82
C PHE A 203 38.98 28.29 16.32
N ASP A 204 37.81 28.83 15.96
CA ASP A 204 37.39 29.06 14.56
C ASP A 204 38.31 30.02 13.78
N MET A 205 38.92 31.01 14.45
CA MET A 205 39.73 32.01 13.74
C MET A 205 41.03 31.43 13.17
N MET A 206 41.56 30.35 13.75
CA MET A 206 42.74 29.66 13.21
C MET A 206 42.37 28.60 12.15
N ASP A 207 41.22 27.95 12.26
CA ASP A 207 40.75 26.97 11.27
C ASP A 207 40.25 27.62 9.97
N ILE A 208 39.73 28.85 9.99
CA ILE A 208 39.34 29.57 8.77
C ILE A 208 40.51 29.76 7.80
N ALA A 209 41.77 29.80 8.28
CA ALA A 209 42.94 29.92 7.39
C ALA A 209 43.38 28.57 6.77
N GLY A 210 43.04 27.43 7.38
CA GLY A 210 43.36 26.08 6.87
C GLY A 210 42.20 25.40 6.13
N GLY A 211 40.96 25.64 6.59
CA GLY A 211 39.74 24.95 6.16
C GLY A 211 39.18 25.36 4.80
N TYR A 212 39.65 26.46 4.19
CA TYR A 212 39.28 26.77 2.80
C TYR A 212 39.86 25.75 1.79
N LEU A 213 40.90 25.00 2.14
CA LEU A 213 41.45 23.95 1.30
C LEU A 213 40.81 22.57 1.58
N GLU A 214 40.32 22.31 2.79
CA GLU A 214 39.66 21.03 3.17
C GLU A 214 38.17 21.00 2.82
N ASN A 215 37.42 22.09 3.00
CA ASN A 215 35.99 22.16 2.69
C ASN A 215 35.67 21.95 1.19
N ALA A 216 36.63 22.23 0.31
CA ALA A 216 36.48 21.93 -1.12
C ALA A 216 36.59 20.44 -1.44
N ALA A 217 37.31 19.67 -0.61
CA ALA A 217 37.49 18.23 -0.78
C ALA A 217 36.27 17.43 -0.31
N ASP A 218 35.61 17.86 0.78
CA ASP A 218 34.41 17.20 1.30
C ASP A 218 33.16 17.43 0.43
N TRP A 219 33.03 18.59 -0.20
CA TRP A 219 31.95 18.83 -1.16
C TRP A 219 32.09 17.98 -2.44
N LEU A 220 33.33 17.59 -2.79
CA LEU A 220 33.64 16.71 -3.92
C LEU A 220 33.56 15.21 -3.56
N SER A 221 33.54 14.85 -2.27
CA SER A 221 33.60 13.44 -1.82
C SER A 221 32.24 12.77 -1.66
N GLY A 222 31.12 13.50 -1.75
CA GLY A 222 29.78 12.90 -1.80
C GLY A 222 29.48 11.97 -0.61
N GLN A 223 29.85 12.38 0.61
CA GLN A 223 29.50 11.61 1.81
C GLN A 223 27.99 11.69 2.05
N VAL A 224 27.30 10.63 1.60
CA VAL A 224 25.94 10.29 1.98
C VAL A 224 25.96 10.04 3.49
N GLU A 225 25.17 10.78 4.26
CA GLU A 225 24.91 10.45 5.67
C GLU A 225 24.58 8.96 5.79
N GLU A 226 25.35 8.21 6.56
CA GLU A 226 25.09 6.79 6.83
C GLU A 226 23.67 6.66 7.40
N LYS A 227 22.73 6.22 6.56
CA LYS A 227 21.39 5.81 6.98
C LYS A 227 21.56 4.58 7.86
N ASN A 228 21.78 4.80 9.15
CA ASN A 228 21.92 3.73 10.14
C ASN A 228 20.60 2.94 10.23
N ILE A 229 20.53 1.85 9.47
CA ILE A 229 19.49 0.82 9.57
C ILE A 229 19.54 0.27 10.99
N ILE A 230 18.44 0.40 11.74
CA ILE A 230 18.34 -0.14 13.10
C ILE A 230 17.98 -1.64 13.05
N GLY A 231 17.30 -2.07 11.99
CA GLY A 231 16.95 -3.47 11.74
C GLY A 231 15.45 -3.73 11.83
N GLY A 232 15.07 -4.97 11.55
CA GLY A 232 13.68 -5.42 11.48
C GLY A 232 13.11 -5.38 10.06
N MET A 233 11.93 -5.95 9.89
CA MET A 233 11.29 -6.10 8.58
C MET A 233 9.80 -5.77 8.62
N LEU A 234 9.32 -5.17 7.54
CA LEU A 234 7.90 -5.12 7.22
C LEU A 234 7.53 -6.45 6.55
N PHE A 235 6.53 -7.15 7.09
CA PHE A 235 5.93 -8.30 6.44
C PHE A 235 4.52 -7.97 5.98
N LYS A 236 4.17 -8.32 4.72
CA LYS A 236 2.84 -8.11 4.15
C LYS A 236 2.35 -9.37 3.43
N THR A 237 1.15 -9.82 3.77
CA THR A 237 0.53 -11.04 3.22
C THR A 237 -0.98 -10.90 3.25
N PRO A 238 -1.72 -11.58 2.36
CA PRO A 238 -3.17 -11.56 2.46
C PRO A 238 -3.70 -12.14 3.78
N LYS A 239 -4.88 -11.67 4.19
CA LYS A 239 -5.66 -12.30 5.26
C LYS A 239 -6.19 -13.66 4.77
N VAL A 240 -6.39 -14.62 5.69
CA VAL A 240 -6.80 -16.02 5.39
C VAL A 240 -8.09 -16.13 4.55
N ASN A 241 -9.01 -15.16 4.66
CA ASN A 241 -10.29 -15.15 3.94
C ASN A 241 -10.47 -13.92 3.05
N GLN A 242 -9.38 -13.32 2.59
CA GLN A 242 -9.42 -12.12 1.76
C GLN A 242 -9.95 -12.42 0.36
N ASP A 243 -10.74 -11.51 -0.21
CA ASP A 243 -11.21 -11.62 -1.59
C ASP A 243 -10.22 -10.91 -2.51
N PHE A 244 -9.37 -11.69 -3.18
CA PHE A 244 -8.29 -11.19 -4.05
C PHE A 244 -8.78 -10.41 -5.28
N ARG A 245 -10.11 -10.37 -5.51
CA ARG A 245 -10.67 -9.59 -6.61
C ARG A 245 -10.70 -8.09 -6.31
N ILE A 246 -10.59 -7.70 -5.05
CA ILE A 246 -10.81 -6.32 -4.63
C ILE A 246 -9.84 -5.81 -3.57
N ASP A 247 -9.20 -6.71 -2.84
CA ASP A 247 -8.35 -6.37 -1.72
C ASP A 247 -7.12 -7.25 -1.82
N LEU A 248 -6.18 -6.81 -2.65
CA LEU A 248 -4.87 -7.40 -2.74
C LEU A 248 -3.88 -6.51 -2.01
N PRO A 249 -3.10 -7.07 -1.06
CA PRO A 249 -2.01 -6.32 -0.46
C PRO A 249 -1.10 -5.75 -1.55
N THR A 250 -0.75 -4.48 -1.39
CA THR A 250 0.07 -3.76 -2.36
C THR A 250 1.19 -3.02 -1.63
N ILE A 251 2.39 -3.02 -2.23
CA ILE A 251 3.51 -2.14 -1.87
C ILE A 251 3.92 -1.31 -3.09
N GLY A 252 4.57 -0.18 -2.86
CA GLY A 252 5.15 0.66 -3.90
C GLY A 252 6.24 1.58 -3.36
N PRO A 253 6.73 2.55 -4.15
CA PRO A 253 7.77 3.49 -3.74
C PRO A 253 7.45 4.21 -2.42
N ASP A 254 6.20 4.67 -2.25
CA ASP A 254 5.73 5.34 -1.02
C ASP A 254 5.89 4.42 0.22
N THR A 255 5.67 3.10 0.07
CA THR A 255 5.86 2.13 1.17
C THR A 255 7.34 1.95 1.50
N VAL A 256 8.20 1.94 0.48
CA VAL A 256 9.66 1.84 0.66
C VAL A 256 10.19 3.06 1.41
N GLU A 257 9.75 4.26 1.03
CA GLU A 257 10.16 5.50 1.70
C GLU A 257 9.81 5.47 3.19
N LYS A 258 8.59 5.08 3.54
CA LYS A 258 8.18 4.93 4.94
C LYS A 258 8.92 3.83 5.68
N ALA A 259 9.25 2.72 5.01
CA ALA A 259 10.05 1.65 5.60
C ALA A 259 11.50 2.11 5.90
N ILE A 260 12.07 2.95 5.03
CA ILE A 260 13.37 3.60 5.25
C ILE A 260 13.29 4.56 6.44
N GLU A 261 12.25 5.39 6.53
CA GLU A 261 12.03 6.31 7.65
C GLU A 261 11.84 5.57 8.99
N ALA A 262 11.21 4.40 8.95
CA ALA A 262 11.10 3.48 10.08
C ALA A 262 12.41 2.72 10.40
N ARG A 263 13.49 2.96 9.64
CA ARG A 263 14.82 2.34 9.76
C ARG A 263 14.79 0.80 9.75
N LEU A 264 13.91 0.22 8.92
CA LEU A 264 13.83 -1.23 8.69
C LEU A 264 14.99 -1.69 7.80
N SER A 265 15.37 -2.97 7.92
CA SER A 265 16.38 -3.60 7.07
C SER A 265 15.80 -4.29 5.84
N GLY A 266 14.49 -4.53 5.79
CA GLY A 266 13.86 -5.10 4.61
C GLY A 266 12.34 -5.14 4.61
N ILE A 267 11.82 -5.54 3.46
CA ILE A 267 10.41 -5.79 3.21
C ILE A 267 10.28 -7.24 2.74
N VAL A 268 9.32 -7.96 3.31
CA VAL A 268 9.01 -9.35 2.96
C VAL A 268 7.55 -9.45 2.58
N ILE A 269 7.27 -10.09 1.45
CA ILE A 269 5.92 -10.24 0.91
C ILE A 269 5.65 -11.69 0.49
N SER A 270 4.38 -12.11 0.58
CA SER A 270 3.95 -13.40 0.06
C SER A 270 3.92 -13.41 -1.46
N HIS A 271 4.48 -14.46 -2.07
CA HIS A 271 4.50 -14.68 -3.50
C HIS A 271 3.08 -14.92 -4.05
N GLY A 272 2.79 -14.38 -5.23
CA GLY A 272 1.53 -14.60 -5.94
C GLY A 272 0.36 -13.75 -5.46
N ASP A 273 0.42 -13.23 -4.23
CA ASP A 273 -0.72 -12.55 -3.61
C ASP A 273 -0.43 -11.11 -3.13
N VAL A 274 0.74 -10.55 -3.44
CA VAL A 274 1.09 -9.16 -3.12
C VAL A 274 1.56 -8.43 -4.38
N LEU A 275 0.92 -7.31 -4.69
CA LEU A 275 1.26 -6.47 -5.84
C LEU A 275 2.42 -5.52 -5.50
N VAL A 276 3.32 -5.31 -6.46
CA VAL A 276 4.42 -4.35 -6.38
C VAL A 276 4.25 -3.29 -7.47
N LEU A 277 3.82 -2.10 -7.07
CA LEU A 277 3.76 -0.93 -7.95
C LEU A 277 5.18 -0.43 -8.23
N ASP A 278 5.46 -0.08 -9.49
CA ASP A 278 6.77 0.40 -9.95
C ASP A 278 7.93 -0.45 -9.39
N LYS A 279 7.91 -1.74 -9.71
CA LYS A 279 8.85 -2.74 -9.21
C LYS A 279 10.33 -2.34 -9.40
N ASN A 280 10.66 -1.68 -10.51
CA ASN A 280 12.02 -1.21 -10.75
C ASN A 280 12.42 -0.11 -9.76
N SER A 281 11.58 0.90 -9.57
CA SER A 281 11.83 1.95 -8.58
C SER A 281 11.90 1.41 -7.15
N VAL A 282 11.03 0.45 -6.81
CA VAL A 282 11.06 -0.24 -5.50
C VAL A 282 12.41 -0.94 -5.27
N ILE A 283 12.88 -1.73 -6.24
CA ILE A 283 14.16 -2.45 -6.12
C ILE A 283 15.33 -1.47 -6.03
N GLU A 284 15.35 -0.43 -6.86
CA GLU A 284 16.40 0.60 -6.87
C GLU A 284 16.47 1.32 -5.51
N LYS A 285 15.34 1.85 -5.02
CA LYS A 285 15.27 2.54 -3.72
C LYS A 285 15.70 1.66 -2.55
N LEU A 286 15.33 0.37 -2.57
CA LEU A 286 15.75 -0.57 -1.54
C LEU A 286 17.26 -0.88 -1.62
N ASN A 287 17.82 -1.05 -2.81
CA ASN A 287 19.25 -1.24 -2.99
C ASN A 287 20.04 -0.02 -2.52
N ASP A 288 19.62 1.20 -2.89
CA ASP A 288 20.24 2.46 -2.46
C ASP A 288 20.19 2.64 -0.94
N ALA A 289 19.13 2.11 -0.30
CA ALA A 289 18.97 2.13 1.15
C ALA A 289 19.66 0.96 1.87
N GLY A 290 20.31 0.03 1.15
CA GLY A 290 20.89 -1.17 1.75
C GLY A 290 19.85 -2.11 2.38
N MET A 291 18.61 -2.11 1.87
CA MET A 291 17.50 -2.93 2.34
C MET A 291 17.23 -4.11 1.40
N TYR A 292 16.64 -5.19 1.93
CA TYR A 292 16.25 -6.34 1.12
C TYR A 292 14.75 -6.35 0.77
N LEU A 293 14.41 -6.87 -0.43
CA LEU A 293 13.05 -7.29 -0.79
C LEU A 293 13.02 -8.81 -0.96
N TRP A 294 12.26 -9.50 -0.11
CA TRP A 294 12.07 -10.94 -0.21
C TRP A 294 10.63 -11.31 -0.56
N VAL A 295 10.47 -11.99 -1.68
CA VAL A 295 9.21 -12.60 -2.13
C VAL A 295 9.26 -14.09 -1.80
N ARG A 296 8.30 -14.60 -1.01
CA ARG A 296 8.38 -15.92 -0.38
C ARG A 296 7.11 -16.77 -0.42
#